data_AF-A0A517PZ46-F1
#
_entry.id   AF-A0A517PZ46-F1
#
_cell.length_a   1.000
_cell.length_b   1.000
_cell.length_c   1.000
_cell.angle_alpha   90.00
_cell.angle_beta   90.00
_cell.angle_gamma   90.00
#
_symmetry.space_group_name_H-M   'P 1'
#
loop_
_entity.id
_entity.type
_entity.pdbx_description
1 polymer ?
#
loop_
_entity_poly.entity_id
_entity_poly.type
_entity_poly.pdbx_seq_one_letter_code
_entity_poly.pdbx_strand_id
1 'polypeptide(L)'
;MTETEIQELETETGCILPTTYRELLLNYPQRLKELAATLGVEELELLTHNQESLVRMNVDQAEYVRMFFPPHYFVIGENGNGDVYAIDTQSSAVPVYMGGPHPGEYPEDAAGNPLPDADSLQEYIEYVVFLYEEAIQYERELDDTRVYQPPGKLMETLSICLSLLLAPVMLLLLLFSMIIAVPYFLLLELWDKLRPVRK
;
A
#
# COMPACT_ATOMS: atom_id res chain seq x y z
N MET A 1 -15.71 -15.17 6.08
CA MET A 1 -16.69 -14.21 6.61
C MET A 1 -17.99 -14.92 6.94
N THR A 2 -18.80 -14.37 7.84
CA THR A 2 -20.15 -14.85 8.19
C THR A 2 -21.22 -13.89 7.69
N GLU A 3 -22.47 -14.36 7.64
CA GLU A 3 -23.62 -13.53 7.22
C GLU A 3 -23.80 -12.28 8.10
N THR A 4 -23.53 -12.40 9.40
CA THR A 4 -23.60 -11.27 10.33
C THR A 4 -22.53 -10.22 10.03
N GLU A 5 -21.29 -10.66 9.79
CA GLU A 5 -20.17 -9.76 9.43
C GLU A 5 -20.47 -9.02 8.11
N ILE A 6 -21.11 -9.69 7.14
CA ILE A 6 -21.54 -9.05 5.88
C ILE A 6 -22.62 -7.98 6.16
N GLN A 7 -23.59 -8.26 7.01
CA GLN A 7 -24.65 -7.29 7.33
C GLN A 7 -24.10 -6.07 8.08
N GLU A 8 -23.13 -6.28 8.97
CA GLU A 8 -22.40 -5.21 9.65
C GLU A 8 -21.63 -4.35 8.64
N LEU A 9 -20.89 -5.00 7.72
CA LEU A 9 -20.17 -4.33 6.64
C LEU A 9 -21.09 -3.47 5.76
N GLU A 10 -22.25 -3.99 5.36
CA GLU A 10 -23.25 -3.22 4.59
C GLU A 10 -23.82 -2.04 5.36
N THR A 11 -23.99 -2.21 6.68
CA THR A 11 -24.48 -1.14 7.57
C THR A 11 -23.43 -0.03 7.70
N GLU A 12 -22.16 -0.39 7.88
CA GLU A 12 -21.05 0.55 8.04
C GLU A 12 -20.74 1.31 6.74
N THR A 13 -20.76 0.60 5.62
CA THR A 13 -20.44 1.18 4.30
C THR A 13 -21.64 1.86 3.64
N GLY A 14 -22.86 1.56 4.08
CA GLY A 14 -24.10 2.03 3.47
C GLY A 14 -24.38 1.47 2.08
N CYS A 15 -23.58 0.49 1.63
CA CYS A 15 -23.73 -0.21 0.36
C CYS A 15 -24.42 -1.55 0.58
N ILE A 16 -25.35 -1.91 -0.32
CA ILE A 16 -25.89 -3.27 -0.36
C ILE A 16 -25.05 -4.06 -1.34
N LEU A 17 -24.40 -5.13 -0.87
CA LEU A 17 -23.51 -5.93 -1.68
C LEU A 17 -24.31 -6.83 -2.64
N PRO A 18 -23.92 -6.92 -3.93
CA PRO A 18 -24.53 -7.84 -4.87
C PRO A 18 -24.49 -9.28 -4.37
N THR A 19 -25.54 -10.07 -4.65
CA THR A 19 -25.65 -11.47 -4.21
C THR A 19 -24.42 -12.29 -4.58
N THR A 20 -23.89 -12.12 -5.80
CA THR A 20 -22.69 -12.82 -6.27
C THR A 20 -21.47 -12.51 -5.41
N TYR A 21 -21.29 -11.26 -4.97
CA TYR A 21 -20.17 -10.88 -4.10
C TYR A 21 -20.38 -11.38 -2.67
N ARG A 22 -21.62 -11.37 -2.15
CA ARG A 22 -21.93 -11.99 -0.85
C ARG A 22 -21.59 -13.48 -0.84
N GLU A 23 -21.99 -14.19 -1.90
CA GLU A 23 -21.68 -15.61 -2.05
C GLU A 23 -20.18 -15.88 -2.06
N LEU A 24 -19.40 -15.01 -2.73
CA LEU A 24 -17.94 -15.04 -2.70
C LEU A 24 -17.39 -14.89 -1.27
N LEU A 25 -17.84 -13.90 -0.50
CA LEU A 25 -17.35 -13.65 0.86
C LEU A 25 -17.70 -14.78 1.85
N LEU A 26 -18.88 -15.38 1.69
CA LEU A 26 -19.31 -16.53 2.49
C LEU A 26 -18.54 -17.80 2.11
N ASN A 27 -18.32 -18.03 0.82
CA ASN A 27 -17.71 -19.24 0.27
C ASN A 27 -16.38 -18.93 -0.42
N TYR A 28 -15.50 -18.22 0.30
CA TYR A 28 -14.26 -17.73 -0.29
C TYR A 28 -13.43 -18.86 -0.94
N PRO A 29 -13.07 -18.76 -2.23
CA PRO A 29 -12.49 -19.85 -3.00
C PRO A 29 -11.27 -20.46 -2.32
N GLN A 30 -11.28 -21.79 -2.18
CA GLN A 30 -10.20 -22.51 -1.53
C GLN A 30 -8.85 -22.25 -2.22
N ARG A 31 -8.86 -22.09 -3.55
CA ARG A 31 -7.66 -21.82 -4.33
C ARG A 31 -6.97 -20.51 -3.91
N LEU A 32 -7.73 -19.44 -3.65
CA LEU A 32 -7.18 -18.16 -3.20
C LEU A 32 -6.57 -18.28 -1.80
N LYS A 33 -7.17 -19.09 -0.92
CA LYS A 33 -6.61 -19.38 0.41
C LYS A 33 -5.28 -20.13 0.33
N GLU A 34 -5.17 -21.09 -0.59
CA GLU A 34 -3.92 -21.82 -0.83
C GLU A 34 -2.82 -20.91 -1.38
N LEU A 35 -3.17 -19.96 -2.27
CA LEU A 35 -2.23 -18.97 -2.80
C LEU A 35 -1.73 -18.05 -1.69
N ALA A 36 -2.64 -17.51 -0.86
CA ALA A 36 -2.27 -16.70 0.31
C ALA A 36 -1.33 -17.46 1.26
N ALA A 37 -1.65 -18.71 1.57
CA ALA A 37 -0.83 -19.58 2.40
C ALA A 37 0.55 -19.86 1.79
N THR A 38 0.64 -20.01 0.47
CA THR A 38 1.90 -20.23 -0.26
C THR A 38 2.81 -18.99 -0.18
N LEU A 39 2.22 -17.80 -0.24
CA LEU A 39 2.91 -16.52 -0.12
C LEU A 39 3.20 -16.13 1.35
N GLY A 40 2.67 -16.88 2.31
CA GLY A 40 2.84 -16.59 3.74
C GLY A 40 2.09 -15.34 4.21
N VAL A 41 1.03 -14.94 3.49
CA VAL A 41 0.17 -13.81 3.83
C VAL A 41 -1.18 -14.29 4.33
N GLU A 42 -1.84 -13.48 5.17
CA GLU A 42 -3.17 -13.82 5.70
C GLU A 42 -4.27 -13.68 4.63
N GLU A 43 -4.06 -12.78 3.67
CA GLU A 43 -5.03 -12.42 2.64
C GLU A 43 -4.31 -11.87 1.40
N LEU A 44 -4.95 -12.04 0.23
CA LEU A 44 -4.48 -11.50 -1.03
C LEU A 44 -4.96 -10.05 -1.18
N GLU A 45 -4.05 -9.10 -1.37
CA GLU A 45 -4.38 -7.67 -1.47
C GLU A 45 -5.29 -7.35 -2.66
N LEU A 46 -5.13 -8.04 -3.80
CA LEU A 46 -5.94 -7.83 -5.00
C LEU A 46 -7.40 -8.26 -4.84
N LEU A 47 -7.70 -9.11 -3.85
CA LEU A 47 -9.07 -9.54 -3.55
C LEU A 47 -9.21 -9.82 -2.06
N THR A 48 -9.68 -8.79 -1.35
CA THR A 48 -9.91 -8.76 0.08
C THR A 48 -11.21 -9.49 0.44
N HIS A 49 -11.18 -10.25 1.51
CA HIS A 49 -12.28 -11.08 2.01
C HIS A 49 -12.49 -11.01 3.53
N ASN A 50 -11.63 -10.32 4.29
CA ASN A 50 -11.83 -10.06 5.72
C ASN A 50 -12.65 -8.77 5.92
N GLN A 51 -13.41 -8.70 7.02
CA GLN A 51 -14.27 -7.55 7.31
C GLN A 51 -13.45 -6.29 7.59
N GLU A 52 -12.40 -6.40 8.39
CA GLU A 52 -11.59 -5.26 8.83
C GLU A 52 -10.95 -4.51 7.66
N SER A 53 -10.37 -5.21 6.68
CA SER A 53 -9.73 -4.60 5.52
C SER A 53 -10.75 -4.02 4.56
N LEU A 54 -11.92 -4.65 4.40
CA LEU A 54 -13.00 -4.09 3.60
C LEU A 54 -13.58 -2.81 4.23
N VAL A 55 -13.72 -2.76 5.55
CA VAL A 55 -14.11 -1.55 6.29
C VAL A 55 -13.04 -0.48 6.14
N ARG A 56 -11.77 -0.82 6.32
CA ARG A 56 -10.64 0.11 6.14
C ARG A 56 -10.66 0.74 4.73
N MET A 57 -10.86 -0.06 3.69
CA MET A 57 -10.90 0.41 2.31
C MET A 57 -12.12 1.28 2.00
N ASN A 58 -13.31 0.91 2.50
CA ASN A 58 -14.57 1.55 2.09
C ASN A 58 -15.08 2.64 3.06
N VAL A 59 -14.62 2.64 4.31
CA VAL A 59 -15.02 3.60 5.36
C VAL A 59 -13.85 4.51 5.70
N ASP A 60 -12.74 3.95 6.18
CA ASP A 60 -11.61 4.76 6.68
C ASP A 60 -10.92 5.53 5.54
N GLN A 61 -10.87 4.93 4.35
CA GLN A 61 -10.31 5.52 3.14
C GLN A 61 -11.38 6.05 2.16
N ALA A 62 -12.62 6.22 2.61
CA ALA A 62 -13.74 6.63 1.75
C ALA A 62 -13.46 7.93 0.98
N GLU A 63 -12.76 8.90 1.58
CA GLU A 63 -12.42 10.16 0.92
C GLU A 63 -11.48 9.94 -0.28
N TYR A 64 -10.52 9.03 -0.16
CA TYR A 64 -9.60 8.67 -1.24
C TYR A 64 -10.34 7.93 -2.35
N VAL A 65 -11.13 6.91 -2.00
CA VAL A 65 -11.91 6.11 -2.96
C VAL A 65 -12.88 6.99 -3.76
N ARG A 66 -13.53 7.96 -3.11
CA ARG A 66 -14.49 8.89 -3.74
C ARG A 66 -13.86 9.85 -4.76
N MET A 67 -12.53 9.93 -4.84
CA MET A 67 -11.85 10.68 -5.90
C MET A 67 -11.93 9.96 -7.25
N PHE A 68 -12.05 8.62 -7.24
CA PHE A 68 -12.02 7.79 -8.44
C PHE A 68 -13.38 7.15 -8.72
N PHE A 69 -14.13 6.80 -7.67
CA PHE A 69 -15.37 6.06 -7.81
C PHE A 69 -16.58 6.77 -7.19
N PRO A 70 -17.76 6.68 -7.83
CA PRO A 70 -19.02 7.10 -7.23
C PRO A 70 -19.36 6.33 -5.94
N PRO A 71 -20.25 6.86 -5.07
CA PRO A 71 -20.59 6.22 -3.79
C PRO A 71 -21.26 4.85 -3.85
N HIS A 72 -21.69 4.40 -5.03
CA HIS A 72 -22.30 3.08 -5.22
C HIS A 72 -21.29 2.01 -5.64
N TYR A 73 -20.01 2.37 -5.70
CA TYR A 73 -18.93 1.43 -5.92
C TYR A 73 -18.40 0.96 -4.58
N PHE A 74 -18.03 -0.31 -4.54
CA PHE A 74 -17.49 -0.94 -3.35
C PHE A 74 -16.12 -1.52 -3.66
N VAL A 75 -15.08 -1.09 -2.95
CA VAL A 75 -13.70 -1.53 -3.13
C VAL A 75 -13.53 -2.94 -2.58
N ILE A 76 -12.96 -3.81 -3.41
CA ILE A 76 -12.76 -5.24 -3.16
C ILE A 76 -11.28 -5.64 -3.10
N GLY A 77 -10.35 -4.73 -3.40
CA GLY A 77 -8.90 -5.00 -3.34
C GLY A 77 -8.05 -3.80 -3.75
N GLU A 78 -6.74 -3.92 -3.57
CA GLU A 78 -5.72 -2.94 -3.97
C GLU A 78 -4.44 -3.63 -4.45
N ASN A 79 -3.62 -2.95 -5.25
CA ASN A 79 -2.34 -3.49 -5.75
C ASN A 79 -1.10 -3.03 -4.97
N GLY A 80 -1.28 -2.33 -3.84
CA GLY A 80 -0.20 -1.76 -3.04
C GLY A 80 0.51 -0.53 -3.63
N ASN A 81 0.19 -0.13 -4.86
CA ASN A 81 0.74 1.06 -5.54
C ASN A 81 -0.26 2.24 -5.60
N GLY A 82 -1.36 2.13 -4.85
CA GLY A 82 -2.44 3.11 -4.82
C GLY A 82 -3.58 2.82 -5.78
N ASP A 83 -3.49 1.79 -6.62
CA ASP A 83 -4.64 1.38 -7.42
C ASP A 83 -5.57 0.48 -6.60
N VAL A 84 -6.85 0.76 -6.74
CA VAL A 84 -7.95 0.08 -6.07
C VAL A 84 -8.89 -0.54 -7.10
N TYR A 85 -9.44 -1.70 -6.74
CA TYR A 85 -10.39 -2.43 -7.57
C TYR A 85 -11.76 -2.38 -6.90
N ALA A 86 -12.79 -1.97 -7.64
CA ALA A 86 -14.13 -1.77 -7.10
C ALA A 86 -15.20 -2.41 -7.98
N ILE A 87 -16.24 -2.94 -7.34
CA ILE A 87 -17.46 -3.41 -8.01
C ILE A 87 -18.54 -2.34 -8.01
N ASP A 88 -19.28 -2.25 -9.10
CA ASP A 88 -20.53 -1.48 -9.13
C ASP A 88 -21.64 -2.29 -8.42
N THR A 89 -22.08 -1.82 -7.25
CA THR A 89 -23.11 -2.51 -6.46
C THR A 89 -24.53 -2.42 -7.06
N GLN A 90 -24.74 -1.54 -8.03
CA GLN A 90 -26.03 -1.39 -8.72
C GLN A 90 -26.14 -2.27 -9.96
N SER A 91 -25.02 -2.79 -10.46
CA SER A 91 -24.99 -3.66 -11.63
C SER A 91 -25.17 -5.13 -11.25
N SER A 92 -26.12 -5.80 -11.89
CA SER A 92 -26.33 -7.25 -11.70
C SER A 92 -25.21 -8.11 -12.28
N ALA A 93 -24.43 -7.58 -13.23
CA ALA A 93 -23.28 -8.27 -13.81
C ALA A 93 -22.05 -8.25 -12.88
N VAL A 94 -22.04 -7.34 -11.89
CA VAL A 94 -20.94 -7.12 -10.95
C VAL A 94 -19.59 -6.98 -11.68
N PRO A 95 -19.47 -6.03 -12.63
CA PRO A 95 -18.20 -5.74 -13.28
C PRO A 95 -17.20 -5.15 -12.27
N VAL A 96 -15.92 -5.36 -12.53
CA VAL A 96 -14.83 -4.83 -11.71
C VAL A 96 -14.15 -3.69 -12.46
N TYR A 97 -13.94 -2.58 -11.77
CA TYR A 97 -13.27 -1.40 -12.28
C TYR A 97 -11.97 -1.16 -11.51
N MET A 98 -10.96 -0.67 -12.20
CA MET A 98 -9.70 -0.23 -11.61
C MET A 98 -9.65 1.31 -11.58
N GLY A 99 -9.11 1.89 -10.52
CA GLY A 99 -8.94 3.32 -10.39
C GLY A 99 -7.85 3.67 -9.38
N GLY A 100 -7.35 4.90 -9.44
CA GLY A 100 -6.24 5.33 -8.59
C GLY A 100 -5.56 6.60 -9.10
N PRO A 101 -4.34 6.90 -8.63
CA PRO A 101 -3.67 8.18 -8.85
C PRO A 101 -2.96 8.30 -10.22
N HIS A 102 -3.08 7.31 -11.11
CA HIS A 102 -2.34 7.23 -12.39
C HIS A 102 -3.29 7.49 -13.58
N PRO A 103 -3.64 8.76 -13.88
CA PRO A 103 -4.60 9.08 -14.93
C PRO A 103 -4.08 8.61 -16.31
N GLY A 104 -4.95 7.95 -17.06
CA GLY A 104 -4.65 7.40 -18.40
C GLY A 104 -4.12 5.96 -18.40
N GLU A 105 -3.95 5.33 -17.23
CA GLU A 105 -3.60 3.90 -17.13
C GLU A 105 -4.83 3.00 -16.96
N TYR A 106 -6.00 3.57 -16.64
CA TYR A 106 -7.24 2.82 -16.42
C TYR A 106 -8.04 2.67 -17.73
N PRO A 107 -8.78 1.56 -17.91
CA PRO A 107 -9.62 1.37 -19.08
C PRO A 107 -10.68 2.47 -19.22
N GLU A 108 -10.69 3.15 -20.36
CA GLU A 108 -11.65 4.20 -20.68
C GLU A 108 -12.11 4.07 -22.14
N ASP A 109 -13.35 4.47 -22.41
CA ASP A 109 -13.87 4.55 -23.77
C ASP A 109 -13.33 5.79 -24.52
N ALA A 110 -13.65 5.90 -25.81
CA ALA A 110 -13.20 7.04 -26.63
C ALA A 110 -13.72 8.41 -26.16
N ALA A 111 -14.70 8.44 -25.26
CA ALA A 111 -15.26 9.64 -24.65
C ALA A 111 -14.69 9.91 -23.23
N GLY A 112 -13.79 9.05 -22.73
CA GLY A 112 -13.20 9.15 -21.40
C GLY A 112 -14.11 8.63 -20.29
N ASN A 113 -15.11 7.80 -20.60
CA ASN A 113 -15.90 7.13 -19.57
C ASN A 113 -15.17 5.86 -19.09
N PRO A 114 -15.16 5.56 -17.79
CA PRO A 114 -14.56 4.34 -17.26
C PRO A 114 -15.15 3.08 -17.91
N LEU A 115 -14.28 2.17 -18.33
CA LEU A 115 -14.63 0.81 -18.75
C LEU A 115 -14.25 -0.18 -17.65
N PRO A 116 -14.96 -1.31 -17.56
CA PRO A 116 -14.58 -2.36 -16.63
C PRO A 116 -13.21 -2.95 -17.01
N ASP A 117 -12.43 -3.28 -16.00
CA ASP A 117 -11.21 -4.08 -16.12
C ASP A 117 -11.56 -5.57 -16.32
N ALA A 118 -12.67 -6.02 -15.69
CA ALA A 118 -13.29 -7.31 -15.94
C ALA A 118 -14.81 -7.17 -16.03
N ASP A 119 -15.43 -7.83 -17.01
CA ASP A 119 -16.87 -7.73 -17.27
C ASP A 119 -17.71 -8.41 -16.18
N SER A 120 -17.08 -9.27 -15.36
CA SER A 120 -17.71 -9.93 -14.22
C SER A 120 -16.72 -10.21 -13.08
N LEU A 121 -17.27 -10.36 -11.87
CA LEU A 121 -16.51 -10.78 -10.70
C LEU A 121 -15.81 -12.14 -10.89
N GLN A 122 -16.44 -13.08 -11.61
CA GLN A 122 -15.85 -14.40 -11.86
C GLN A 122 -14.60 -14.31 -12.72
N GLU A 123 -14.66 -13.53 -13.79
CA GLU A 123 -13.51 -13.25 -14.66
C GLU A 123 -12.36 -12.59 -13.87
N TYR A 124 -12.68 -11.63 -13.02
CA TYR A 124 -11.69 -11.00 -12.14
C TYR A 124 -11.03 -11.99 -11.18
N ILE A 125 -11.79 -12.91 -10.58
CA ILE A 125 -11.22 -13.95 -9.70
C ILE A 125 -10.25 -14.84 -10.47
N GLU A 126 -10.60 -15.26 -11.68
CA GLU A 126 -9.73 -16.07 -12.53
C GLU A 126 -8.45 -15.33 -12.89
N TYR A 127 -8.55 -14.03 -13.19
CA TYR A 127 -7.41 -13.16 -13.40
C TYR A 127 -6.51 -13.04 -12.16
N VAL A 128 -7.09 -12.81 -10.98
CA VAL A 128 -6.33 -12.74 -9.72
C VAL A 128 -5.61 -14.06 -9.43
N VAL A 129 -6.29 -15.20 -9.61
CA VAL A 129 -5.66 -16.53 -9.47
C VAL A 129 -4.48 -16.66 -10.43
N PHE A 130 -4.68 -16.33 -11.71
CA PHE A 130 -3.65 -16.39 -12.73
C PHE A 130 -2.43 -15.55 -12.36
N LEU A 131 -2.63 -14.29 -11.95
CA LEU A 131 -1.55 -13.38 -11.56
C LEU A 131 -0.70 -13.92 -10.40
N TYR A 132 -1.34 -14.42 -9.34
CA TYR A 132 -0.61 -14.95 -8.20
C TYR A 132 0.08 -16.28 -8.53
N GLU A 133 -0.52 -17.14 -9.35
CA GLU A 133 0.12 -18.37 -9.81
C GLU A 133 1.37 -18.07 -10.66
N GLU A 134 1.27 -17.11 -11.58
CA GLU A 134 2.40 -16.65 -12.40
C GLU A 134 3.51 -16.05 -11.53
N ALA A 135 3.16 -15.20 -10.57
CA ALA A 135 4.14 -14.61 -9.64
C ALA A 135 4.87 -15.68 -8.82
N ILE A 136 4.15 -16.65 -8.26
CA ILE A 136 4.74 -17.77 -7.50
C ILE A 136 5.61 -18.64 -8.41
N GLN A 137 5.16 -18.93 -9.63
CA GLN A 137 5.94 -19.71 -10.58
C GLN A 137 7.23 -18.98 -10.96
N TYR A 138 7.14 -17.69 -11.26
CA TYR A 138 8.30 -16.86 -11.59
C TYR A 138 9.31 -16.81 -10.43
N GLU A 139 8.84 -16.69 -9.18
CA GLU A 139 9.70 -16.77 -8.00
C GLU A 139 10.38 -18.15 -7.85
N ARG A 140 9.66 -19.24 -8.11
CA ARG A 140 10.22 -20.60 -8.09
C ARG A 140 11.26 -20.83 -9.18
N GLU A 141 11.04 -20.27 -10.37
CA GLU A 141 11.99 -20.34 -11.49
C GLU A 141 13.23 -19.46 -11.24
N LEU A 142 13.07 -18.35 -10.52
CA LEU A 142 14.17 -17.56 -10.01
C LEU A 142 14.99 -18.33 -8.95
N ASP A 143 14.33 -19.14 -8.10
CA ASP A 143 14.99 -19.92 -7.05
C ASP A 143 15.97 -20.99 -7.58
N ASP A 144 15.95 -21.30 -8.88
CA ASP A 144 16.94 -22.21 -9.49
C ASP A 144 18.31 -21.54 -9.73
N THR A 145 18.47 -20.21 -9.58
CA THR A 145 19.81 -19.55 -9.52
C THR A 145 19.88 -18.14 -8.89
N ARG A 146 18.78 -17.50 -8.46
CA ARG A 146 18.77 -16.13 -7.93
C ARG A 146 17.73 -15.95 -6.83
N VAL A 147 18.22 -15.82 -5.59
CA VAL A 147 17.47 -15.36 -4.43
C VAL A 147 16.70 -14.08 -4.77
N TYR A 148 15.37 -14.17 -4.81
CA TYR A 148 14.49 -13.01 -4.85
C TYR A 148 14.79 -12.12 -3.63
N GLN A 149 15.24 -10.89 -3.88
CA GLN A 149 15.24 -9.86 -2.86
C GLN A 149 13.97 -9.04 -3.09
N PRO A 150 13.07 -8.91 -2.09
CA PRO A 150 11.87 -8.08 -2.21
C PRO A 150 12.27 -6.65 -2.60
N PRO A 151 11.33 -5.80 -3.05
CA PRO A 151 11.58 -4.40 -3.40
C PRO A 151 11.91 -3.54 -2.15
N GLY A 152 12.89 -3.97 -1.36
CA GLY A 152 13.55 -3.29 -0.25
C GLY A 152 14.88 -2.67 -0.65
N LYS A 153 15.31 -2.75 -1.91
CA LYS A 153 16.43 -1.93 -2.39
C LYS A 153 16.14 -0.44 -2.34
N LEU A 154 14.87 -0.04 -2.25
CA LEU A 154 14.47 1.32 -1.89
C LEU A 154 15.08 1.73 -0.56
N MET A 155 15.11 0.84 0.44
CA MET A 155 15.67 1.14 1.76
C MET A 155 17.19 1.26 1.73
N GLU A 156 17.89 0.44 0.93
CA GLU A 156 19.34 0.57 0.71
C GLU A 156 19.68 1.83 -0.09
N THR A 157 18.93 2.15 -1.15
CA THR A 157 19.13 3.40 -1.91
C THR A 157 18.78 4.64 -1.10
N LEU A 158 17.70 4.60 -0.30
CA LEU A 158 17.34 5.67 0.64
C LEU A 158 18.43 5.83 1.71
N SER A 159 18.94 4.74 2.25
CA SER A 159 20.04 4.77 3.23
C SER A 159 21.32 5.37 2.64
N ILE A 160 21.70 4.98 1.42
CA ILE A 160 22.86 5.53 0.72
C ILE A 160 22.64 7.01 0.39
N CYS A 161 21.49 7.38 -0.15
CA CYS A 161 21.15 8.77 -0.47
C CYS A 161 21.08 9.66 0.78
N LEU A 162 20.48 9.17 1.88
CA LEU A 162 20.40 9.88 3.15
C LEU A 162 21.79 10.03 3.79
N SER A 163 22.64 9.01 3.69
CA SER A 163 24.03 9.07 4.16
C SER A 163 24.87 10.07 3.36
N LEU A 164 24.73 10.09 2.03
CA LEU A 164 25.37 11.07 1.15
C LEU A 164 24.89 12.50 1.41
N LEU A 165 23.61 12.68 1.74
CA LEU A 165 23.04 13.99 2.05
C LEU A 165 23.43 14.50 3.44
N LEU A 166 23.54 13.61 4.43
CA LEU A 166 23.91 13.96 5.80
C LEU A 166 25.42 14.12 6.00
N ALA A 167 26.26 13.44 5.21
CA ALA A 167 27.72 13.57 5.29
C ALA A 167 28.24 15.02 5.21
N PRO A 168 27.83 15.87 4.24
CA PRO A 168 28.28 17.27 4.19
C PRO A 168 27.74 18.10 5.36
N VAL A 169 26.54 17.82 5.87
CA VAL A 169 25.97 18.50 7.05
C VAL A 169 26.80 18.18 8.30
N MET A 170 27.16 16.91 8.50
CA MET A 170 28.01 16.48 9.60
C MET A 170 29.43 17.07 9.52
N LEU A 171 29.99 17.16 8.31
CA LEU A 171 31.28 17.80 8.08
C LEU A 171 31.24 19.30 8.42
N LEU A 172 30.18 20.00 8.03
CA LEU A 172 29.95 21.41 8.35
C LEU A 172 29.82 21.63 9.86
N LEU A 173 29.05 20.78 10.56
CA LEU A 173 28.91 20.83 12.02
C LEU A 173 30.25 20.62 12.74
N LEU A 174 31.08 19.70 12.23
CA LEU A 174 32.41 19.43 12.79
C LEU A 174 33.38 20.60 12.55
N LEU A 175 33.36 21.20 11.35
CA LEU A 175 34.14 22.40 11.06
C LEU A 175 33.69 23.58 11.95
N PHE A 176 32.39 23.76 12.11
CA PHE A 176 31.84 24.81 12.98
C PHE A 176 32.21 24.60 14.45
N SER A 177 32.18 23.36 14.93
CA SER A 177 32.59 23.04 16.31
C SER A 177 34.07 23.32 16.53
N MET A 178 34.94 23.04 15.56
CA MET A 178 36.37 23.41 15.65
C MET A 178 36.58 24.93 15.65
N ILE A 179 35.84 25.66 14.81
CA ILE A 179 35.92 27.13 14.73
C ILE A 179 35.49 27.78 16.06
N ILE A 180 34.50 27.21 16.75
CA ILE A 180 34.03 27.71 18.05
C ILE A 180 34.92 27.26 19.21
N ALA A 181 35.48 26.05 19.14
CA ALA A 181 36.31 25.50 20.22
C ALA A 181 37.53 26.37 20.51
N VAL A 182 38.22 26.86 19.48
CA VAL A 182 39.42 27.70 19.64
C VAL A 182 39.16 29.00 20.42
N PRO A 183 38.20 29.88 20.02
CA PRO A 183 37.89 31.08 20.79
C PRO A 183 37.32 30.75 22.18
N TYR A 184 36.59 29.65 22.33
CA TYR A 184 36.11 29.20 23.65
C TYR A 184 37.26 28.83 24.60
N PHE A 185 38.26 28.08 24.13
CA PHE A 185 39.45 27.77 24.93
C PHE A 185 40.26 29.01 25.28
N LEU A 186 40.42 29.95 24.34
CA LEU A 186 41.10 31.21 24.61
C LEU A 186 40.35 32.07 25.65
N LEU A 187 39.02 32.10 25.59
CA LEU A 187 38.19 32.77 26.59
C LEU A 187 38.31 32.12 27.98
N LEU A 188 38.34 30.79 28.05
CA LEU A 188 38.57 30.07 29.31
C LEU A 188 39.96 30.36 29.89
N GLU A 189 41.00 30.39 29.05
CA GLU A 189 42.36 30.69 29.49
C GLU A 189 42.51 32.15 29.96
N LEU A 190 41.84 33.08 29.27
CA LEU A 190 41.77 34.49 29.69
C LEU A 190 41.00 34.63 31.00
N TRP A 191 39.89 33.92 31.16
CA TRP A 191 39.09 33.89 32.38
C TRP A 191 39.89 33.36 33.56
N ASP A 192 40.66 32.29 33.39
CA ASP A 192 41.51 31.74 34.45
C ASP A 192 42.67 32.67 34.82
N LYS A 193 43.23 33.44 33.86
CA LYS A 193 44.22 34.48 34.14
C LYS A 193 43.65 35.71 34.83
N LEU A 194 42.40 36.05 34.55
CA LEU A 194 41.67 37.16 35.17
C LEU A 194 40.96 36.77 36.47
N ARG A 195 40.92 35.47 36.81
CA ARG A 195 40.28 34.98 38.02
C ARG A 195 41.01 35.58 39.23
N PRO A 196 40.37 36.45 40.03
CA PRO A 196 41.00 36.99 41.22
C PRO A 196 41.25 35.83 42.18
N VAL A 197 42.49 35.68 42.63
CA VAL A 197 42.85 34.78 43.72
C VAL A 197 42.02 35.22 44.93
N ARG A 198 40.99 34.44 45.28
CA ARG A 198 40.29 34.62 46.56
C ARG A 198 41.32 34.40 47.66
N LYS A 199 41.74 35.48 48.31
CA LYS A 199 42.33 35.45 49.65
C LYS A 199 41.27 35.07 50.66
#